data_AF-A0A8T5FDL2-F1
#
_entry.id   AF-A0A8T5FDL2-F1
#
_cell.length_a   1.000
_cell.length_b   1.000
_cell.length_c   1.000
_cell.angle_alpha   90.00
_cell.angle_beta   90.00
_cell.angle_gamma   90.00
#
_symmetry.space_group_name_H-M   'P 1'
#
loop_
_entity.id
_entity.type
_entity.pdbx_description
1 polymer ?
#
loop_
_entity_poly.entity_id
_entity_poly.type
_entity_poly.pdbx_seq_one_letter_code
_entity_poly.pdbx_strand_id
1 'polypeptide(L)'
;MSDQLNDESIHHTIIDHYELFIKTRDYLLTLLVIGSILLIAGVVGYQFTMDVSKNMLNIINETEIIKISFMNIVEQSVKLGFIGITSASLSMVIGSIIIVYSSGVFYITIIQGKKKKQEIIDSHHELIRRSYFLNFELVGFEGKTRLDKIFNHAAMVFPELKKTKTYKRFLKGKSVPKMKDRGISHKINKTWFDYDLAIKTISGVFVFKTKETINFLELKKIIDDVNSKQFVQKFFNEPVIRVICVAKSFDESIKNETFEKEFLEISKKGDYKVDLIEENENSYSVIWID
;
A
#
# COMPACT_ATOMS: atom_id res chain seq x y z
N MET A 1 -20.97 13.91 22.64
CA MET A 1 -21.41 12.76 21.83
C MET A 1 -21.59 13.12 20.35
N SER A 2 -22.10 14.31 20.00
CA SER A 2 -22.17 14.80 18.60
C SER A 2 -20.80 14.92 17.92
N ASP A 3 -19.80 15.41 18.64
CA ASP A 3 -18.47 15.69 18.05
C ASP A 3 -17.69 14.40 17.73
N GLN A 4 -17.80 13.37 18.58
CA GLN A 4 -17.18 12.05 18.32
C GLN A 4 -17.79 11.35 17.10
N LEU A 5 -19.11 11.47 16.91
CA LEU A 5 -19.80 10.94 15.72
C LEU A 5 -19.35 11.66 14.45
N ASN A 6 -19.06 12.96 14.54
CA ASN A 6 -18.54 13.74 13.43
C ASN A 6 -17.09 13.36 13.11
N ASP A 7 -16.23 13.20 14.11
CA ASP A 7 -14.83 12.82 13.95
C ASP A 7 -14.69 11.39 13.37
N GLU A 8 -15.51 10.44 13.82
CA GLU A 8 -15.53 9.08 13.27
C GLU A 8 -16.04 9.06 11.82
N SER A 9 -17.04 9.87 11.49
CA SER A 9 -17.55 10.06 10.13
C SER A 9 -16.51 10.65 9.17
N ILE A 10 -15.75 11.65 9.62
CA ILE A 10 -14.66 12.27 8.86
C ILE A 10 -13.55 11.23 8.59
N HIS A 11 -13.15 10.48 9.62
CA HIS A 11 -12.18 9.39 9.46
C HIS A 11 -12.64 8.33 8.47
N HIS A 12 -13.90 7.91 8.53
CA HIS A 12 -14.46 6.93 7.59
C HIS A 12 -14.44 7.44 6.16
N THR A 13 -14.86 8.68 5.93
CA THR A 13 -14.88 9.31 4.61
C THR A 13 -13.49 9.34 3.97
N ILE A 14 -12.47 9.62 4.79
CA ILE A 14 -11.08 9.69 4.36
C ILE A 14 -10.54 8.30 3.99
N ILE A 15 -10.82 7.29 4.82
CA ILE A 15 -10.39 5.91 4.56
C ILE A 15 -11.04 5.39 3.27
N ASP A 16 -12.33 5.68 3.07
CA ASP A 16 -13.06 5.24 1.89
C ASP A 16 -12.55 5.95 0.62
N HIS A 17 -12.16 7.23 0.72
CA HIS A 17 -11.48 7.94 -0.38
C HIS A 17 -10.13 7.29 -0.73
N TYR A 18 -9.37 6.85 0.28
CA TYR A 18 -8.09 6.17 0.08
C TYR A 18 -8.25 4.75 -0.50
N GLU A 19 -9.30 4.03 -0.08
CA GLU A 19 -9.64 2.73 -0.65
C GLU A 19 -10.03 2.85 -2.13
N LEU A 20 -10.83 3.87 -2.48
CA LEU A 20 -11.16 4.20 -3.86
C LEU A 20 -9.91 4.54 -4.68
N PHE A 21 -8.96 5.27 -4.08
CA PHE A 21 -7.70 5.62 -4.71
C PHE A 21 -6.86 4.37 -5.06
N ILE A 22 -6.67 3.45 -4.11
CA ILE A 22 -5.94 2.19 -4.35
C ILE A 22 -6.62 1.37 -5.44
N LYS A 23 -7.95 1.23 -5.37
CA LYS A 23 -8.73 0.47 -6.36
C LYS A 23 -8.61 1.06 -7.77
N THR A 24 -8.62 2.39 -7.87
CA THR A 24 -8.45 3.12 -9.13
C THR A 24 -7.05 2.91 -9.70
N ARG A 25 -6.01 2.98 -8.85
CA ARG A 25 -4.63 2.71 -9.25
C ARG A 25 -4.45 1.28 -9.78
N ASP A 26 -4.97 0.28 -9.06
CA ASP A 26 -4.83 -1.12 -9.46
C ASP A 26 -5.56 -1.38 -10.78
N TYR A 27 -6.72 -0.75 -11.00
CA TYR A 27 -7.42 -0.78 -12.29
C TYR A 27 -6.59 -0.16 -13.42
N LEU A 28 -5.96 1.00 -13.19
CA LEU A 28 -5.08 1.64 -14.19
C LEU A 28 -3.87 0.77 -14.54
N LEU A 29 -3.29 0.05 -13.57
CA LEU A 29 -2.20 -0.90 -13.83
C LEU A 29 -2.67 -2.07 -14.68
N THR A 30 -3.86 -2.61 -14.42
CA THR A 30 -4.43 -3.67 -15.28
C THR A 30 -4.66 -3.19 -16.71
N LEU A 31 -5.13 -1.95 -16.90
CA LEU A 31 -5.28 -1.35 -18.22
C LEU A 31 -3.94 -1.18 -18.94
N LEU A 32 -2.87 -0.77 -18.24
CA LEU A 32 -1.53 -0.69 -18.80
C LEU A 32 -1.02 -2.05 -19.28
N VAL A 33 -1.22 -3.10 -18.50
CA VAL A 33 -0.84 -4.47 -18.88
C VAL A 33 -1.63 -4.92 -20.12
N ILE A 34 -2.95 -4.72 -20.14
CA ILE A 34 -3.79 -5.06 -21.30
C ILE A 34 -3.35 -4.29 -22.55
N GLY A 35 -3.13 -2.98 -22.44
CA GLY A 35 -2.64 -2.15 -23.54
C GLY A 35 -1.29 -2.63 -24.07
N SER A 36 -0.39 -3.04 -23.17
CA SER A 36 0.93 -3.58 -23.53
C SER A 36 0.82 -4.91 -24.27
N ILE A 37 -0.05 -5.81 -23.83
CA ILE A 37 -0.33 -7.08 -24.51
C ILE A 37 -0.88 -6.84 -25.92
N LEU A 38 -1.82 -5.89 -26.07
CA LEU A 38 -2.40 -5.54 -27.37
C LEU A 38 -1.37 -4.96 -28.34
N LEU A 39 -0.44 -4.14 -27.85
CA LEU A 39 0.67 -3.61 -28.64
C LEU A 39 1.60 -4.74 -29.10
N ILE A 40 2.02 -5.62 -28.19
CA ILE A 40 2.91 -6.74 -28.52
C ILE A 40 2.22 -7.68 -29.52
N ALA A 41 0.96 -8.03 -29.30
CA ALA A 41 0.18 -8.86 -30.22
C ALA A 41 0.05 -8.20 -31.60
N GLY A 42 -0.13 -6.88 -31.65
CA GLY A 42 -0.15 -6.12 -32.90
C GLY A 42 1.19 -6.14 -33.65
N VAL A 43 2.30 -5.91 -32.95
CA VAL A 43 3.65 -5.96 -33.55
C VAL A 43 3.98 -7.36 -34.07
N VAL A 44 3.73 -8.40 -33.27
CA VAL A 44 3.98 -9.80 -33.64
C VAL A 44 3.07 -10.20 -34.80
N GLY A 45 1.79 -9.86 -34.75
CA GLY A 45 0.84 -10.11 -35.83
C GLY A 45 1.25 -9.43 -37.13
N TYR A 46 1.68 -8.17 -37.06
CA TYR A 46 2.19 -7.43 -38.21
C TYR A 46 3.42 -8.10 -38.82
N GLN A 47 4.43 -8.43 -38.00
CA GLN A 47 5.64 -9.14 -38.46
C GLN A 47 5.31 -10.48 -39.11
N PHE A 48 4.46 -11.29 -38.48
CA PHE A 48 4.04 -12.58 -39.02
C PHE A 48 3.34 -12.43 -40.37
N THR A 49 2.41 -11.46 -40.51
CA THR A 49 1.73 -11.21 -41.78
C THR A 49 2.67 -10.74 -42.89
N MET A 50 3.67 -9.91 -42.54
CA MET A 50 4.69 -9.46 -43.48
C MET A 50 5.60 -10.60 -43.94
N ASP A 51 6.01 -11.49 -43.03
CA ASP A 51 6.84 -12.65 -43.35
C ASP A 51 6.10 -13.66 -44.24
N VAL A 52 4.83 -13.94 -43.94
CA VAL A 52 3.96 -14.78 -44.78
C VAL A 52 3.78 -14.14 -46.16
N SER A 53 3.51 -12.83 -46.22
CA SER A 53 3.36 -12.12 -47.50
C SER A 53 4.64 -12.17 -48.34
N LYS A 54 5.82 -12.01 -47.71
CA LYS A 54 7.11 -12.06 -48.39
C LYS A 54 7.42 -13.46 -48.91
N ASN A 55 7.15 -14.48 -48.12
CA ASN A 55 7.31 -15.88 -48.54
C ASN A 55 6.37 -16.25 -49.70
N MET A 56 5.11 -15.80 -49.67
CA MET A 56 4.20 -16.00 -50.79
C MET A 56 4.68 -15.29 -52.07
N LEU A 57 5.19 -14.08 -51.96
CA LEU A 57 5.72 -13.34 -53.11
C LEU A 57 6.91 -14.05 -53.78
N ASN A 58 7.78 -14.66 -52.97
CA ASN A 58 8.90 -15.46 -53.46
C ASN A 58 8.42 -16.73 -54.18
N ILE A 59 7.44 -17.44 -53.62
CA ILE A 59 6.86 -18.66 -54.24
C ILE A 59 6.20 -18.32 -55.59
N ILE A 60 5.51 -17.19 -55.68
CA ILE A 60 4.89 -16.71 -56.92
C ILE A 60 5.94 -16.40 -58.00
N ASN A 61 7.10 -15.86 -57.62
CA ASN A 61 8.19 -15.57 -58.57
C ASN A 61 8.91 -16.83 -59.08
N GLU A 62 8.86 -17.94 -58.33
CA GLU A 62 9.54 -19.20 -58.70
C GLU A 62 8.66 -20.16 -59.54
N THR A 63 7.34 -19.92 -59.65
CA THR A 63 6.42 -20.86 -60.31
C THR A 63 5.71 -20.25 -61.52
N GLU A 64 6.17 -20.62 -62.73
CA GLU A 64 5.61 -20.11 -64.00
C GLU A 64 4.33 -20.84 -64.49
N ILE A 65 3.75 -21.79 -63.72
CA ILE A 65 2.82 -22.78 -64.30
C ILE A 65 1.49 -22.93 -63.51
N ILE A 66 0.39 -22.72 -64.26
CA ILE A 66 -1.07 -22.87 -63.99
C ILE A 66 -1.81 -21.59 -63.57
N LYS A 67 -2.37 -20.90 -64.57
CA LYS A 67 -2.83 -19.50 -64.54
C LYS A 67 -4.26 -19.23 -64.01
N ILE A 68 -5.04 -20.24 -63.62
CA ILE A 68 -6.48 -20.04 -63.29
C ILE A 68 -6.83 -20.49 -61.86
N SER A 69 -6.52 -21.72 -61.45
CA SER A 69 -6.73 -22.14 -60.04
C SER A 69 -5.80 -21.41 -59.06
N PHE A 70 -4.61 -21.02 -59.53
CA PHE A 70 -3.63 -20.27 -58.74
C PHE A 70 -4.07 -18.82 -58.51
N MET A 71 -4.78 -18.18 -59.45
CA MET A 71 -5.29 -16.82 -59.24
C MET A 71 -6.33 -16.74 -58.11
N ASN A 72 -7.22 -17.71 -57.98
CA ASN A 72 -8.19 -17.74 -56.86
C ASN A 72 -7.50 -17.94 -55.50
N ILE A 73 -6.44 -18.76 -55.45
CA ILE A 73 -5.67 -19.00 -54.23
C ILE A 73 -4.85 -17.76 -53.85
N VAL A 74 -4.23 -17.11 -54.83
CA VAL A 74 -3.48 -15.87 -54.65
C VAL A 74 -4.40 -14.73 -54.21
N GLU A 75 -5.59 -14.59 -54.82
CA GLU A 75 -6.57 -13.56 -54.44
C GLU A 75 -7.09 -13.75 -53.01
N GLN A 76 -7.39 -14.99 -52.60
CA GLN A 76 -7.77 -15.29 -51.21
C GLN A 76 -6.63 -15.00 -50.23
N SER A 77 -5.40 -15.34 -50.60
CA SER A 77 -4.22 -15.12 -49.77
C SER A 77 -3.91 -13.64 -49.57
N VAL A 78 -4.05 -12.83 -50.62
CA VAL A 78 -3.90 -11.37 -50.55
C VAL A 78 -4.98 -10.75 -49.68
N LYS A 79 -6.24 -11.21 -49.79
CA LYS A 79 -7.35 -10.75 -48.92
C LYS A 79 -7.09 -11.08 -47.44
N LEU A 80 -6.64 -12.30 -47.13
CA LEU A 80 -6.27 -12.70 -45.77
C LEU A 80 -5.09 -11.88 -45.22
N GLY A 81 -4.07 -11.61 -46.04
CA GLY A 81 -2.94 -10.76 -45.67
C GLY A 81 -3.37 -9.34 -45.34
N PHE A 82 -4.25 -8.74 -46.14
CA PHE A 82 -4.78 -7.39 -45.90
C PHE A 82 -5.63 -7.30 -44.63
N ILE A 83 -6.47 -8.30 -44.37
CA ILE A 83 -7.25 -8.41 -43.11
C ILE A 83 -6.29 -8.57 -41.91
N GLY A 84 -5.23 -9.37 -42.06
CA GLY A 84 -4.20 -9.54 -41.04
C GLY A 84 -3.49 -8.23 -40.68
N ILE A 85 -3.00 -7.49 -41.69
CA ILE A 85 -2.29 -6.22 -41.51
C ILE A 85 -3.20 -5.15 -40.88
N THR A 86 -4.44 -5.03 -41.35
CA THR A 86 -5.41 -4.05 -40.83
C THR A 86 -5.81 -4.37 -39.39
N SER A 87 -6.03 -5.64 -39.05
CA SER A 87 -6.34 -6.06 -37.68
C SER A 87 -5.16 -5.84 -36.70
N ALA A 88 -3.93 -6.14 -37.14
CA ALA A 88 -2.71 -5.88 -36.36
C ALA A 88 -2.47 -4.38 -36.15
N SER A 89 -2.69 -3.57 -37.20
CA SER A 89 -2.55 -2.12 -37.12
C SER A 89 -3.59 -1.50 -36.17
N LEU A 90 -4.83 -2.00 -36.21
CA LEU A 90 -5.91 -1.57 -35.31
C LEU A 90 -5.58 -1.91 -33.84
N SER A 91 -5.04 -3.10 -33.56
CA SER A 91 -4.66 -3.48 -32.21
C SER A 91 -3.51 -2.63 -31.66
N MET A 92 -2.54 -2.23 -32.51
CA MET A 92 -1.46 -1.30 -32.12
C MET A 92 -1.99 0.09 -31.77
N VAL A 93 -2.93 0.63 -32.55
CA VAL A 93 -3.54 1.95 -32.29
C VAL A 93 -4.34 1.93 -30.98
N ILE A 94 -5.19 0.91 -30.80
CA ILE A 94 -5.98 0.76 -29.57
C ILE A 94 -5.08 0.58 -28.34
N GLY A 95 -4.07 -0.28 -28.42
CA GLY A 95 -3.10 -0.48 -27.34
C GLY A 95 -2.36 0.81 -26.95
N SER A 96 -1.94 1.58 -27.95
CA SER A 96 -1.25 2.87 -27.74
C SER A 96 -2.15 3.90 -27.05
N ILE A 97 -3.41 4.02 -27.48
CA ILE A 97 -4.39 4.92 -26.86
C ILE A 97 -4.62 4.54 -25.39
N ILE A 98 -4.80 3.24 -25.11
CA ILE A 98 -4.99 2.74 -23.74
C ILE A 98 -3.78 3.09 -22.86
N ILE A 99 -2.55 2.89 -23.36
CA ILE A 99 -1.33 3.18 -22.60
C ILE A 99 -1.19 4.67 -22.33
N VAL A 100 -1.39 5.53 -23.33
CA VAL A 100 -1.27 6.99 -23.16
C VAL A 100 -2.31 7.50 -22.17
N TYR A 101 -3.56 7.08 -22.31
CA TYR A 101 -4.64 7.47 -21.40
C TYR A 101 -4.39 6.98 -19.97
N SER A 102 -4.10 5.69 -19.80
CA SER A 102 -3.86 5.11 -18.47
C SER A 102 -2.62 5.69 -17.80
N SER A 103 -1.54 5.95 -18.54
CA SER A 103 -0.33 6.60 -17.99
C SER A 103 -0.61 8.04 -17.54
N GLY A 104 -1.36 8.82 -18.33
CA GLY A 104 -1.72 10.18 -17.98
C GLY A 104 -2.60 10.25 -16.72
N VAL A 105 -3.65 9.43 -16.66
CA VAL A 105 -4.52 9.34 -15.47
C VAL A 105 -3.74 8.83 -14.27
N PHE A 106 -2.86 7.83 -14.44
CA PHE A 106 -2.04 7.29 -13.37
C PHE A 106 -1.08 8.34 -12.79
N TYR A 107 -0.43 9.13 -13.65
CA TYR A 107 0.46 10.21 -13.23
C TYR A 107 -0.28 11.28 -12.41
N ILE A 108 -1.44 11.74 -12.91
CA ILE A 108 -2.28 12.72 -12.22
C ILE A 108 -2.74 12.16 -10.87
N THR A 109 -3.20 10.90 -10.87
CA THR A 109 -3.70 10.21 -9.67
C THR A 109 -2.59 10.12 -8.63
N ILE A 110 -1.37 9.68 -8.99
CA ILE A 110 -0.26 9.61 -8.03
C ILE A 110 0.12 10.98 -7.47
N ILE A 111 0.18 12.03 -8.29
CA ILE A 111 0.59 13.36 -7.82
C ILE A 111 -0.47 13.98 -6.91
N GLN A 112 -1.74 13.94 -7.32
CA GLN A 112 -2.84 14.46 -6.50
C GLN A 112 -3.04 13.61 -5.25
N GLY A 113 -2.89 12.29 -5.36
CA GLY A 113 -2.96 11.35 -4.26
C GLY A 113 -1.89 11.59 -3.21
N LYS A 114 -0.65 11.90 -3.62
CA LYS A 114 0.43 12.25 -2.67
C LYS A 114 0.12 13.54 -1.90
N LYS A 115 -0.33 14.60 -2.59
CA LYS A 115 -0.68 15.88 -1.95
C LYS A 115 -1.86 15.73 -0.99
N LYS A 116 -2.95 15.11 -1.44
CA LYS A 116 -4.12 14.85 -0.59
C LYS A 116 -3.79 13.92 0.57
N LYS A 117 -2.93 12.90 0.36
CA LYS A 117 -2.47 12.03 1.45
C LYS A 117 -1.74 12.84 2.53
N GLN A 118 -0.87 13.77 2.13
CA GLN A 118 -0.16 14.63 3.07
C GLN A 118 -1.13 15.55 3.83
N GLU A 119 -2.03 16.25 3.12
CA GLU A 119 -3.02 17.14 3.73
C GLU A 119 -3.97 16.42 4.70
N ILE A 120 -4.38 15.19 4.34
CA ILE A 120 -5.19 14.32 5.19
C ILE A 120 -4.41 13.90 6.44
N ILE A 121 -3.16 13.45 6.29
CA ILE A 121 -2.31 13.03 7.41
C ILE A 121 -2.05 14.21 8.36
N ASP A 122 -1.76 15.39 7.82
CA ASP A 122 -1.45 16.58 8.60
C ASP A 122 -2.71 17.11 9.33
N SER A 123 -3.88 17.11 8.66
CA SER A 123 -5.17 17.47 9.29
C SER A 123 -5.62 16.45 10.35
N HIS A 124 -5.13 15.21 10.29
CA HIS A 124 -5.44 14.18 11.28
C HIS A 124 -4.62 14.26 12.56
N HIS A 125 -3.50 15.00 12.60
CA HIS A 125 -2.65 15.02 13.78
C HIS A 125 -3.40 15.58 15.01
N GLU A 126 -4.18 16.65 14.84
CA GLU A 126 -4.93 17.26 15.94
C GLU A 126 -6.06 16.33 16.43
N LEU A 127 -6.75 15.65 15.50
CA LEU A 127 -7.77 14.65 15.80
C LEU A 127 -7.20 13.42 16.52
N ILE A 128 -6.06 12.90 16.06
CA ILE A 128 -5.35 11.77 16.70
C ILE A 128 -4.92 12.16 18.10
N ARG A 129 -4.31 13.35 18.27
CA ARG A 129 -3.90 13.86 19.59
C ARG A 129 -5.10 13.99 20.52
N ARG A 130 -6.19 14.62 20.07
CA ARG A 130 -7.43 14.75 20.85
C ARG A 130 -8.03 13.38 21.21
N SER A 131 -8.02 12.44 20.26
CA SER A 131 -8.53 11.09 20.48
C SER A 131 -7.68 10.30 21.48
N TYR A 132 -6.36 10.42 21.43
CA TYR A 132 -5.47 9.84 22.44
C TYR A 132 -5.79 10.37 23.84
N PHE A 133 -5.86 11.69 24.00
CA PHE A 133 -6.18 12.30 25.30
C PHE A 133 -7.54 11.83 25.83
N LEU A 134 -8.60 11.93 25.01
CA LEU A 134 -9.95 11.55 25.43
C LEU A 134 -10.06 10.05 25.74
N ASN A 135 -9.49 9.18 24.91
CA ASN A 135 -9.63 7.73 25.10
C ASN A 135 -8.74 7.19 26.22
N PHE A 136 -7.58 7.80 26.49
CA PHE A 136 -6.71 7.41 27.60
C PHE A 136 -7.26 7.84 28.97
N GLU A 137 -8.00 8.95 29.01
CA GLU A 137 -8.65 9.42 30.25
C GLU A 137 -9.97 8.71 30.53
N LEU A 138 -10.75 8.38 29.51
CA LEU A 138 -12.16 7.96 29.68
C LEU A 138 -12.39 6.45 29.55
N VAL A 139 -11.47 5.70 28.93
CA VAL A 139 -11.69 4.29 28.62
C VAL A 139 -10.78 3.39 29.44
N GLY A 140 -11.37 2.45 30.17
CA GLY A 140 -10.63 1.43 30.90
C GLY A 140 -10.00 0.39 29.97
N PHE A 141 -8.93 -0.26 30.45
CA PHE A 141 -8.22 -1.27 29.68
C PHE A 141 -9.06 -2.53 29.41
N GLU A 142 -9.63 -2.65 28.21
CA GLU A 142 -10.27 -3.90 27.77
C GLU A 142 -9.27 -4.81 27.06
N GLY A 143 -9.16 -6.06 27.53
CA GLY A 143 -8.25 -7.06 26.94
C GLY A 143 -7.59 -7.93 28.01
N LYS A 144 -7.29 -9.19 27.66
CA LYS A 144 -6.71 -10.16 28.60
C LYS A 144 -5.21 -9.98 28.74
N THR A 145 -4.53 -9.68 27.64
CA THR A 145 -3.07 -9.47 27.62
C THR A 145 -2.74 -7.99 27.50
N ARG A 146 -1.52 -7.61 27.91
CA ARG A 146 -0.96 -6.27 27.71
C ARG A 146 -1.11 -5.78 26.26
N LEU A 147 -0.85 -6.67 25.29
CA LEU A 147 -0.97 -6.36 23.87
C LEU A 147 -2.43 -6.18 23.43
N ASP A 148 -3.37 -6.93 24.01
CA ASP A 148 -4.81 -6.75 23.74
C ASP A 148 -5.29 -5.37 24.17
N LYS A 149 -4.87 -4.93 25.36
CA LYS A 149 -5.23 -3.62 25.93
C LYS A 149 -4.72 -2.49 25.04
N ILE A 150 -3.44 -2.54 24.67
CA ILE A 150 -2.81 -1.55 23.77
C ILE A 150 -3.51 -1.55 22.41
N PHE A 151 -3.80 -2.72 21.86
CA PHE A 151 -4.47 -2.81 20.57
C PHE A 151 -5.90 -2.27 20.62
N ASN A 152 -6.64 -2.49 21.70
CA ASN A 152 -7.99 -1.95 21.88
C ASN A 152 -7.97 -0.42 21.86
N HIS A 153 -7.10 0.18 22.67
CA HIS A 153 -6.94 1.63 22.70
C HIS A 153 -6.50 2.18 21.35
N ALA A 154 -5.53 1.54 20.70
CA ALA A 154 -5.11 1.93 19.36
C ALA A 154 -6.27 1.83 18.36
N ALA A 155 -7.15 0.83 18.46
CA ALA A 155 -8.30 0.70 17.57
C ALA A 155 -9.39 1.75 17.82
N MET A 156 -9.42 2.37 18.99
CA MET A 156 -10.28 3.52 19.29
C MET A 156 -9.72 4.82 18.69
N VAL A 157 -8.39 4.96 18.69
CA VAL A 157 -7.70 6.12 18.10
C VAL A 157 -7.60 6.02 16.58
N PHE A 158 -7.42 4.81 16.05
CA PHE A 158 -7.24 4.53 14.63
C PHE A 158 -8.36 3.62 14.11
N PRO A 159 -9.44 4.19 13.54
CA PRO A 159 -10.56 3.44 12.99
C PRO A 159 -10.16 2.40 11.93
N GLU A 160 -9.05 2.62 11.23
CA GLU A 160 -8.48 1.69 10.25
C GLU A 160 -8.18 0.31 10.84
N LEU A 161 -7.79 0.25 12.12
CA LEU A 161 -7.53 -1.00 12.81
C LEU A 161 -8.82 -1.81 13.01
N LYS A 162 -9.98 -1.14 13.13
CA LYS A 162 -11.30 -1.81 13.28
C LYS A 162 -11.67 -2.64 12.05
N LYS A 163 -11.19 -2.28 10.85
CA LYS A 163 -11.45 -3.03 9.60
C LYS A 163 -10.60 -4.32 9.49
N THR A 164 -9.61 -4.54 10.36
CA THR A 164 -8.64 -5.63 10.24
C THR A 164 -9.15 -6.99 10.72
N LYS A 165 -8.56 -8.09 10.22
CA LYS A 165 -8.84 -9.44 10.73
C LYS A 165 -8.46 -9.59 12.21
N THR A 166 -7.46 -8.84 12.68
CA THR A 166 -7.03 -8.82 14.07
C THR A 166 -8.14 -8.27 14.97
N TYR A 167 -8.78 -7.16 14.60
CA TYR A 167 -9.91 -6.62 15.35
C TYR A 167 -11.12 -7.55 15.38
N LYS A 168 -11.45 -8.18 14.25
CA LYS A 168 -12.51 -9.21 14.21
C LYS A 168 -12.21 -10.42 15.11
N ARG A 169 -10.94 -10.75 15.35
CA ARG A 169 -10.55 -11.80 16.31
C ARG A 169 -10.71 -11.32 17.75
N PHE A 170 -10.26 -10.10 18.03
CA PHE A 170 -10.39 -9.45 19.33
C PHE A 170 -11.86 -9.38 19.77
N LEU A 171 -12.78 -8.94 18.91
CA LEU A 171 -14.23 -8.93 19.17
C LEU A 171 -14.82 -10.31 19.46
N LYS A 172 -14.21 -11.39 18.93
CA LYS A 172 -14.60 -12.77 19.22
C LYS A 172 -13.99 -13.30 20.53
N GLY A 173 -13.44 -12.44 21.37
CA GLY A 173 -12.79 -12.78 22.64
C GLY A 173 -11.47 -13.52 22.49
N LYS A 174 -10.88 -13.55 21.29
CA LYS A 174 -9.56 -14.17 21.04
C LYS A 174 -8.46 -13.13 21.23
N SER A 175 -7.36 -13.52 21.88
CA SER A 175 -6.20 -12.65 22.05
C SER A 175 -5.56 -12.26 20.70
N VAL A 176 -5.00 -11.06 20.69
CA VAL A 176 -4.18 -10.51 19.63
C VAL A 176 -2.90 -11.34 19.56
N PRO A 177 -2.62 -11.99 18.42
CA PRO A 177 -1.46 -12.85 18.29
C PRO A 177 -0.19 -12.01 18.21
N LYS A 178 0.72 -12.21 19.18
CA LYS A 178 2.08 -11.67 19.14
C LYS A 178 2.80 -12.15 17.88
N MET A 179 3.66 -11.31 17.29
CA MET A 179 4.37 -11.70 16.06
C MET A 179 5.23 -12.95 16.23
N LYS A 180 5.89 -13.09 17.38
CA LYS A 180 6.70 -14.28 17.71
C LYS A 180 5.87 -15.57 17.80
N ASP A 181 4.61 -15.46 18.23
CA ASP A 181 3.69 -16.59 18.40
C ASP A 181 3.00 -16.99 17.09
N ARG A 182 3.13 -16.19 16.01
CA ARG A 182 2.57 -16.47 14.67
C ARG A 182 3.38 -17.50 13.87
N GLY A 183 4.13 -18.37 14.55
CA GLY A 183 5.10 -19.30 13.95
C GLY A 183 4.69 -19.88 12.59
N ILE A 184 5.57 -19.66 11.60
CA ILE A 184 5.83 -20.43 10.36
C ILE A 184 4.67 -20.69 9.37
N SER A 185 3.39 -20.66 9.77
CA SER A 185 2.28 -21.18 8.94
C SER A 185 1.61 -20.15 8.03
N HIS A 186 1.91 -18.87 8.14
CA HIS A 186 1.34 -17.85 7.26
C HIS A 186 2.45 -17.03 6.63
N LYS A 187 2.33 -16.81 5.32
CA LYS A 187 3.10 -15.89 4.46
C LYS A 187 3.03 -14.42 4.94
N ILE A 188 3.23 -14.17 6.23
CA ILE A 188 3.29 -12.83 6.82
C ILE A 188 4.76 -12.44 6.87
N ASN A 189 5.04 -11.26 6.33
CA ASN A 189 6.35 -10.68 6.13
C ASN A 189 7.25 -10.89 7.37
N LYS A 190 8.31 -11.71 7.24
CA LYS A 190 9.31 -11.95 8.30
C LYS A 190 9.98 -10.66 8.80
N THR A 191 9.81 -9.58 8.04
CA THR A 191 10.37 -8.24 8.28
C THR A 191 10.11 -7.72 9.69
N TRP A 192 8.96 -8.02 10.29
CA TRP A 192 8.52 -7.39 11.55
C TRP A 192 8.57 -8.31 12.77
N PHE A 193 9.33 -9.41 12.74
CA PHE A 193 9.36 -10.39 13.86
C PHE A 193 9.92 -9.85 15.18
N ASP A 194 10.78 -8.83 15.11
CA ASP A 194 11.38 -8.21 16.30
C ASP A 194 10.39 -7.32 17.07
N TYR A 195 9.22 -7.04 16.47
CA TYR A 195 8.15 -6.23 17.04
C TYR A 195 7.07 -7.11 17.65
N ASP A 196 6.33 -6.55 18.61
CA ASP A 196 5.31 -7.33 19.33
C ASP A 196 4.07 -7.54 18.46
N LEU A 197 3.74 -6.55 17.63
CA LEU A 197 2.61 -6.60 16.71
C LEU A 197 2.88 -5.74 15.47
N ALA A 198 2.61 -6.30 14.29
CA ALA A 198 2.52 -5.55 13.05
C ALA A 198 1.17 -5.84 12.38
N ILE A 199 0.47 -4.78 11.98
CA ILE A 199 -0.86 -4.85 11.39
C ILE A 199 -0.86 -4.08 10.08
N LYS A 200 -1.13 -4.80 9.00
CA LYS A 200 -1.41 -4.22 7.70
C LYS A 200 -2.86 -3.73 7.66
N THR A 201 -3.02 -2.44 7.38
CA THR A 201 -4.29 -1.78 7.07
C THR A 201 -4.33 -1.45 5.57
N ILE A 202 -5.38 -0.75 5.14
CA ILE A 202 -5.51 -0.27 3.76
C ILE A 202 -4.48 0.86 3.51
N SER A 203 -4.28 1.73 4.49
CA SER A 203 -3.39 2.91 4.49
C SER A 203 -1.89 2.59 4.60
N GLY A 204 -1.54 1.48 5.25
CA GLY A 204 -0.16 1.07 5.43
C GLY A 204 0.03 0.04 6.54
N VAL A 205 1.20 0.05 7.17
CA VAL A 205 1.52 -0.86 8.28
C VAL A 205 1.65 -0.07 9.58
N PHE A 206 0.91 -0.51 10.61
CA PHE A 206 1.12 -0.11 12.00
C PHE A 206 2.06 -1.10 12.67
N VAL A 207 3.10 -0.58 13.32
CA VAL A 207 4.10 -1.38 14.02
C VAL A 207 4.06 -1.01 15.50
N PHE A 208 3.94 -2.01 16.38
CA PHE A 208 3.88 -1.82 17.82
C PHE A 208 5.10 -2.46 18.49
N LYS A 209 5.72 -1.71 19.40
CA LYS A 209 6.80 -2.18 20.26
C LYS A 209 6.42 -1.94 21.71
N THR A 210 6.39 -3.00 22.50
CA THR A 210 6.11 -2.97 23.93
C THR A 210 7.36 -3.34 24.72
N LYS A 211 7.69 -2.54 25.73
CA LYS A 211 8.82 -2.81 26.64
C LYS A 211 8.49 -2.41 28.07
N GLU A 212 9.31 -2.84 29.02
CA GLU A 212 9.23 -2.34 30.39
C GLU A 212 9.78 -0.91 30.44
N THR A 213 11.00 -0.70 29.92
CA THR A 213 11.63 0.61 29.84
C THR A 213 12.19 0.85 28.44
N ILE A 214 12.09 2.08 27.94
CA ILE A 214 12.71 2.52 26.68
C ILE A 214 13.64 3.72 26.98
N ASN A 215 14.88 3.64 26.51
CA ASN A 215 15.82 4.75 26.53
C ASN A 215 16.03 5.33 25.10
N PHE A 216 16.68 6.48 25.02
CA PHE A 216 16.88 7.17 23.73
C PHE A 216 17.65 6.32 22.70
N LEU A 217 18.69 5.61 23.14
CA LEU A 217 19.53 4.78 22.26
C LEU A 217 18.74 3.60 21.67
N GLU A 218 17.83 3.02 22.44
CA GLU A 218 16.92 1.99 21.97
C GLU A 218 15.87 2.55 21.02
N LEU A 219 15.33 3.73 21.29
CA LEU A 219 14.38 4.39 20.40
C LEU A 219 15.02 4.68 19.04
N LYS A 220 16.26 5.17 19.03
CA LYS A 220 17.05 5.36 17.81
C LYS A 220 17.25 4.05 17.05
N LYS A 221 17.59 2.96 17.75
CA LYS A 221 17.69 1.62 17.15
C LYS A 221 16.37 1.16 16.51
N ILE A 222 15.23 1.42 17.15
CA ILE A 222 13.92 1.11 16.60
C ILE A 222 13.69 1.89 15.31
N ILE A 223 13.93 3.20 15.32
CA ILE A 223 13.73 4.07 14.14
C ILE A 223 14.66 3.66 12.99
N ASP A 224 15.94 3.43 13.27
CA ASP A 224 16.92 2.99 12.26
C ASP A 224 16.54 1.62 11.68
N ASP A 225 16.09 0.67 12.52
CA ASP A 225 15.60 -0.63 12.07
C ASP A 225 14.36 -0.52 11.18
N VAL A 226 13.35 0.27 11.60
CA VAL A 226 12.15 0.52 10.78
C VAL A 226 12.53 1.17 9.46
N ASN A 227 13.39 2.18 9.45
CA ASN A 227 13.85 2.86 8.23
C ASN A 227 14.50 1.87 7.25
N SER A 228 15.39 1.02 7.75
CA SER A 228 16.07 0.01 6.93
C SER A 228 15.07 -1.00 6.31
N LYS A 229 14.07 -1.43 7.08
CA LYS A 229 13.04 -2.38 6.66
C LYS A 229 12.00 -1.75 5.73
N GLN A 230 11.67 -0.47 5.94
CA GLN A 230 10.66 0.26 5.18
C GLN A 230 11.12 0.52 3.74
N PHE A 231 12.43 0.68 3.49
CA PHE A 231 12.96 0.83 2.12
C PHE A 231 12.45 -0.30 1.20
N VAL A 232 12.57 -1.56 1.64
CA VAL A 232 12.07 -2.72 0.90
C VAL A 232 10.54 -2.73 0.83
N GLN A 233 9.85 -2.37 1.92
CA GLN A 233 8.38 -2.42 1.96
C GLN A 233 7.70 -1.36 1.07
N LYS A 234 8.34 -0.20 0.85
CA LYS A 234 7.84 0.83 -0.09
C LYS A 234 7.74 0.27 -1.51
N PHE A 235 8.69 -0.59 -1.93
CA PHE A 235 8.61 -1.27 -3.24
C PHE A 235 7.45 -2.25 -3.33
N PHE A 236 7.05 -2.89 -2.21
CA PHE A 236 5.90 -3.80 -2.14
C PHE A 236 4.58 -3.09 -1.79
N ASN A 237 4.55 -1.75 -1.78
CA ASN A 237 3.38 -0.95 -1.47
C ASN A 237 2.77 -1.25 -0.08
N GLU A 238 3.64 -1.55 0.89
CA GLU A 238 3.30 -1.73 2.31
C GLU A 238 4.06 -0.71 3.17
N PRO A 239 3.95 0.61 2.92
CA PRO A 239 4.71 1.58 3.71
C PRO A 239 4.26 1.50 5.18
N VAL A 240 5.23 1.47 6.09
CA VAL A 240 4.97 1.81 7.49
C VAL A 240 4.40 3.22 7.53
N ILE A 241 3.32 3.40 8.26
CA ILE A 241 2.67 4.70 8.45
C ILE A 241 2.78 5.20 9.88
N ARG A 242 2.85 4.29 10.85
CA ARG A 242 2.96 4.65 12.26
C ARG A 242 3.67 3.57 13.06
N VAL A 243 4.60 4.01 13.91
CA VAL A 243 5.31 3.19 14.89
C VAL A 243 4.84 3.62 16.27
N ILE A 244 4.29 2.69 17.04
CA ILE A 244 3.72 2.95 18.37
C ILE A 244 4.58 2.21 19.40
N CYS A 245 5.32 2.98 20.18
CA CYS A 245 6.17 2.50 21.25
C CYS A 245 5.46 2.66 22.59
N VAL A 246 5.23 1.54 23.29
CA VAL A 246 4.58 1.53 24.60
C VAL A 246 5.55 1.00 25.66
N ALA A 247 5.80 1.78 26.71
CA ALA A 247 6.68 1.40 27.82
C ALA A 247 6.02 1.67 29.17
N LYS A 248 6.41 0.96 30.24
CA LYS A 248 5.98 1.34 31.60
C LYS A 248 6.73 2.56 32.13
N SER A 249 7.95 2.75 31.66
CA SER A 249 8.74 3.94 31.96
C SER A 249 9.60 4.37 30.78
N PHE A 250 9.75 5.67 30.61
CA PHE A 250 10.77 6.25 29.74
C PHE A 250 11.87 6.87 30.59
N ASP A 251 13.12 6.64 30.17
CA ASP A 251 14.31 7.16 30.84
C ASP A 251 14.34 8.71 30.83
N GLU A 252 15.05 9.32 31.78
CA GLU A 252 15.16 10.79 31.90
C GLU A 252 15.76 11.42 30.66
N SER A 253 16.58 10.66 29.92
CA SER A 253 17.11 11.06 28.61
C SER A 253 16.03 11.46 27.58
N ILE A 254 14.80 10.98 27.75
CA ILE A 254 13.65 11.27 26.88
C ILE A 254 12.83 12.49 27.37
N LYS A 255 13.05 12.93 28.61
CA LYS A 255 12.32 14.06 29.24
C LYS A 255 13.06 15.40 29.15
N ASN A 256 14.26 15.43 28.55
CA ASN A 256 15.09 16.62 28.43
C ASN A 256 14.75 17.46 27.19
N GLU A 257 14.91 18.79 27.23
CA GLU A 257 14.64 19.67 26.08
C GLU A 257 15.49 19.35 24.83
N THR A 258 16.67 18.75 25.01
CA THR A 258 17.53 18.26 23.92
C THR A 258 16.90 17.07 23.17
N PHE A 259 16.11 16.25 23.85
CA PHE A 259 15.45 15.09 23.26
C PHE A 259 14.52 15.48 22.13
N GLU A 260 13.70 16.53 22.31
CA GLU A 260 12.71 16.93 21.31
C GLU A 260 13.37 17.26 19.97
N LYS A 261 14.49 18.00 20.00
CA LYS A 261 15.24 18.35 18.78
C LYS A 261 15.85 17.12 18.11
N GLU A 262 16.55 16.29 18.87
CA GLU A 262 17.19 15.08 18.34
C GLU A 262 16.16 14.05 17.85
N PHE A 263 15.03 13.92 18.55
CA PHE A 263 13.94 13.03 18.18
C PHE A 263 13.22 13.52 16.92
N LEU A 264 12.95 14.82 16.80
CA LEU A 264 12.41 15.41 15.56
C LEU A 264 13.35 15.18 14.37
N GLU A 265 14.66 15.29 14.56
CA GLU A 265 15.62 15.00 13.48
C GLU A 265 15.65 13.53 13.06
N ILE A 266 15.55 12.61 14.02
CA ILE A 266 15.62 11.17 13.74
C ILE A 266 14.29 10.65 13.18
N SER A 267 13.15 11.12 13.70
CA SER A 267 11.80 10.75 13.22
C SER A 267 11.53 11.29 11.82
N LYS A 268 11.95 12.51 11.48
CA LYS A 268 11.82 13.09 10.12
C LYS A 268 12.58 12.32 9.02
N LYS A 269 13.53 11.45 9.38
CA LYS A 269 14.20 10.58 8.39
C LYS A 269 13.27 9.50 7.85
N GLY A 270 12.21 9.15 8.59
CA GLY A 270 11.18 8.21 8.17
C GLY A 270 9.99 8.93 7.53
N ASP A 271 9.38 8.31 6.51
CA ASP A 271 8.09 8.75 5.97
C ASP A 271 6.92 8.16 6.81
N TYR A 272 7.06 8.15 8.13
CA TYR A 272 6.07 7.59 9.07
C TYR A 272 6.10 8.34 10.39
N LYS A 273 5.00 8.23 11.15
CA LYS A 273 4.83 8.88 12.44
C LYS A 273 5.26 7.98 13.58
N VAL A 274 5.78 8.55 14.67
CA VAL A 274 6.22 7.80 15.84
C VAL A 274 5.49 8.30 17.08
N ASP A 275 4.82 7.38 17.79
CA ASP A 275 4.10 7.66 19.03
C ASP A 275 4.82 7.00 20.21
N LEU A 276 4.98 7.76 21.30
CA LEU A 276 5.54 7.30 22.56
C LEU A 276 4.45 7.37 23.64
N ILE A 277 4.09 6.19 24.16
CA ILE A 277 3.01 6.02 25.13
C ILE A 277 3.57 5.36 26.38
N GLU A 278 3.34 5.96 27.53
CA GLU A 278 3.69 5.42 28.84
C GLU A 278 2.48 4.71 29.45
N GLU A 279 2.70 3.51 29.99
CA GLU A 279 1.71 2.66 30.61
C GLU A 279 1.75 2.79 32.11
N ASN A 280 0.70 3.40 32.67
CA ASN A 280 0.46 3.49 34.10
C ASN A 280 -0.39 2.30 34.56
N GLU A 281 -0.55 2.14 35.88
CA GLU A 281 -1.26 1.00 36.47
C GLU A 281 -2.67 0.81 35.90
N ASN A 282 -3.40 1.91 35.65
CA ASN A 282 -4.80 1.91 35.20
C ASN A 282 -5.08 2.84 34.00
N SER A 283 -4.05 3.46 33.41
CA SER A 283 -4.22 4.38 32.28
C SER A 283 -2.97 4.42 31.38
N TYR A 284 -3.10 5.05 30.21
CA TYR A 284 -1.96 5.41 29.37
C TYR A 284 -1.71 6.91 29.45
N SER A 285 -0.45 7.34 29.43
CA SER A 285 -0.04 8.73 29.26
C SER A 285 0.71 8.89 27.94
N VAL A 286 0.51 10.04 27.30
CA VAL A 286 1.20 10.37 26.06
C VAL A 286 2.51 11.10 26.41
N ILE A 287 3.64 10.57 25.94
CA ILE A 287 4.93 11.26 26.00
C ILE A 287 5.14 12.06 24.71
N TRP A 288 4.82 11.46 23.56
CA TRP A 288 4.97 12.10 22.26
C TRP A 288 3.96 11.54 21.25
N ILE A 289 3.40 12.41 20.40
CA ILE A 289 2.61 12.06 19.21
C ILE A 289 3.11 12.92 18.06
N ASP A 290 3.42 12.27 16.94
CA ASP A 290 3.79 12.85 15.64
C ASP A 290 2.64 12.72 14.61
#